data_AF-A0A1Z5JYZ1-F1
#
_entry.id   AF-A0A1Z5JYZ1-F1
#
_cell.length_a   1.000
_cell.length_b   1.000
_cell.length_c   1.000
_cell.angle_alpha   90.00
_cell.angle_beta   90.00
_cell.angle_gamma   90.00
#
_symmetry.space_group_name_H-M   'P 1'
#
loop_
_entity.id
_entity.type
_entity.pdbx_description
1 polymer ?
#
loop_
_entity_poly.entity_id
_entity_poly.type
_entity_poly.pdbx_seq_one_letter_code
_entity_poly.pdbx_strand_id
1 'polypeptide(L)'
;MAQSNPPSWGLDRIDQERPFLDNQYSYTQTGAGVQVYIFDTGIRTTHQDFGGRASCGLNVISGLVTVPMWPGQWEGVREGSLANALQGLEYVRDQKLANPSTPMVINMSLAGEYSEAFNEALEATVADGIVVVVAAGNFFRNACRYSPAAAKSVISVGATARYDMMGLFSNYGKCVDIFAPGARILSAGHTRDDAVDRKTGTSMACPHVAGAAAMYLQAHPDWTPAQVWEAMSSQSIGKVKTYLLSLVGTPRRLLQTSLIA
;
A
#
# COMPACT_ATOMS: atom_id res chain seq x y z
N MET A 1 10.78 19.57 2.56
CA MET A 1 11.70 19.18 1.46
C MET A 1 10.89 19.04 0.18
N ALA A 2 11.53 19.09 -0.99
CA ALA A 2 10.86 18.87 -2.27
C ALA A 2 11.77 18.10 -3.21
N GLN A 3 11.18 17.19 -3.99
CA GLN A 3 11.83 16.47 -5.07
C GLN A 3 11.33 17.01 -6.40
N SER A 4 12.24 17.60 -7.19
CA SER A 4 11.93 18.04 -8.54
C SER A 4 11.97 16.89 -9.54
N ASN A 5 11.02 16.89 -10.47
CA ASN A 5 10.79 15.84 -11.46
C ASN A 5 10.74 14.44 -10.81
N PRO A 6 9.79 14.18 -9.91
CA PRO A 6 9.67 12.87 -9.29
C PRO A 6 9.52 11.78 -10.37
N PRO A 7 10.20 10.62 -10.25
CA PRO A 7 10.24 9.59 -11.30
C PRO A 7 8.86 9.07 -11.74
N SER A 8 7.90 9.11 -10.82
CA SER A 8 6.51 8.73 -11.05
C SER A 8 5.60 9.93 -10.88
N TRP A 9 4.69 10.09 -11.84
CA TRP A 9 3.58 11.07 -11.75
C TRP A 9 2.69 10.84 -10.53
N GLY A 10 2.72 9.63 -9.94
CA GLY A 10 1.95 9.32 -8.75
C GLY A 10 2.37 10.17 -7.54
N LEU A 11 3.67 10.39 -7.35
CA LEU A 11 4.17 11.25 -6.27
C LEU A 11 3.77 12.71 -6.51
N ASP A 12 4.02 13.21 -7.71
CA ASP A 12 3.58 14.55 -8.19
C ASP A 12 2.08 14.77 -8.01
N ARG A 13 1.26 13.71 -8.11
CA ARG A 13 -0.18 13.89 -7.94
C ARG A 13 -0.58 14.08 -6.48
N ILE A 14 0.07 13.42 -5.52
CA ILE A 14 -0.49 13.27 -4.18
C ILE A 14 -0.15 14.42 -3.23
N ASP A 15 0.74 15.34 -3.57
CA ASP A 15 1.04 16.52 -2.74
C ASP A 15 0.33 17.80 -3.23
N GLN A 16 -0.66 17.67 -4.11
CA GLN A 16 -1.38 18.82 -4.67
C GLN A 16 -2.87 18.60 -4.85
N GLU A 17 -3.64 19.67 -4.67
CA GLU A 17 -5.08 19.64 -4.96
C GLU A 17 -5.40 19.89 -6.43
N ARG A 18 -4.56 20.66 -7.14
CA ARG A 18 -4.79 21.05 -8.53
C ARG A 18 -4.65 19.81 -9.43
N PRO A 19 -5.43 19.70 -10.52
CA PRO A 19 -5.41 18.52 -11.38
C PRO A 19 -4.20 18.48 -12.34
N PHE A 20 -3.55 19.62 -12.58
CA PHE A 20 -2.36 19.71 -13.42
C PHE A 20 -1.12 19.49 -12.57
N LEU A 21 -0.35 18.47 -12.93
CA LEU A 21 0.92 18.12 -12.32
C LEU A 21 1.93 19.26 -12.45
N ASP A 22 2.70 19.52 -11.40
CA ASP A 22 3.68 20.61 -11.35
C ASP A 22 5.14 20.11 -11.44
N ASN A 23 5.35 18.80 -11.57
CA ASN A 23 6.65 18.14 -11.56
C ASN A 23 7.45 18.36 -10.26
N GLN A 24 6.76 18.53 -9.14
CA GLN A 24 7.35 18.53 -7.81
C GLN A 24 6.68 17.48 -6.94
N TYR A 25 7.40 17.01 -5.93
CA TYR A 25 6.81 16.26 -4.82
C TYR A 25 7.36 16.80 -3.51
N SER A 26 6.50 17.45 -2.75
CA SER A 26 6.79 18.11 -1.48
C SER A 26 6.45 17.20 -0.31
N TYR A 27 7.39 17.10 0.63
CA TYR A 27 7.24 16.26 1.82
C TYR A 27 7.95 16.89 3.02
N THR A 28 7.30 16.79 4.18
CA THR A 28 7.80 17.23 5.50
C THR A 28 8.38 16.05 6.27
N GLN A 29 7.82 14.86 6.06
CA GLN A 29 8.19 13.60 6.69
C GLN A 29 8.77 12.62 5.66
N THR A 30 9.55 11.65 6.13
CA THR A 30 10.23 10.63 5.31
C THR A 30 9.82 9.20 5.67
N GLY A 31 8.97 9.02 6.69
CA GLY A 31 8.65 7.73 7.31
C GLY A 31 9.73 7.23 8.28
N ALA A 32 10.64 8.09 8.74
CA ALA A 32 11.72 7.69 9.65
C ALA A 32 11.16 7.13 10.97
N GLY A 33 11.74 6.03 11.45
CA GLY A 33 11.32 5.36 12.69
C GLY A 33 10.12 4.41 12.54
N VAL A 34 9.51 4.33 11.35
CA VAL A 34 8.38 3.44 11.07
C VAL A 34 8.86 2.18 10.34
N GLN A 35 8.36 1.02 10.73
CA GLN A 35 8.60 -0.24 10.01
C GLN A 35 7.47 -0.51 9.02
N VAL A 36 7.79 -0.69 7.74
CA VAL A 36 6.82 -1.01 6.70
C VAL A 36 7.06 -2.45 6.22
N TYR A 37 6.08 -3.32 6.45
CA TYR A 37 6.10 -4.72 6.03
C TYR A 37 5.38 -4.86 4.69
N ILE A 38 6.09 -5.41 3.70
CA ILE A 38 5.55 -5.59 2.34
C ILE A 38 5.19 -7.07 2.15
N PHE A 39 3.90 -7.35 2.01
CA PHE A 39 3.40 -8.70 1.73
C PHE A 39 3.22 -8.81 0.22
N ASP A 40 4.25 -9.35 -0.43
CA ASP A 40 4.34 -9.52 -1.88
C ASP A 40 5.28 -10.70 -2.19
N THR A 41 5.70 -10.81 -3.44
CA THR A 41 6.60 -11.81 -4.01
C THR A 41 8.07 -11.68 -3.56
N GLY A 42 8.35 -10.78 -2.61
CA GLY A 42 9.68 -10.44 -2.12
C GLY A 42 10.20 -9.10 -2.65
N ILE A 43 11.34 -8.67 -2.12
CA ILE A 43 12.02 -7.42 -2.51
C ILE A 43 13.48 -7.73 -2.82
N ARG A 44 13.99 -7.15 -3.91
CA ARG A 44 15.44 -7.10 -4.16
C ARG A 44 16.06 -6.07 -3.23
N THR A 45 16.43 -6.49 -2.03
CA THR A 45 16.91 -5.61 -0.94
C THR A 45 18.16 -4.81 -1.29
N THR A 46 18.93 -5.27 -2.28
CA THR A 46 20.18 -4.67 -2.76
C THR A 46 19.97 -3.53 -3.76
N HIS A 47 18.73 -3.28 -4.17
CA HIS A 47 18.41 -2.20 -5.11
C HIS A 47 18.78 -0.83 -4.54
N GLN A 48 19.37 0.04 -5.37
CA GLN A 48 19.92 1.33 -4.96
C GLN A 48 18.88 2.24 -4.29
N ASP A 49 17.64 2.23 -4.75
CA ASP A 49 16.50 2.99 -4.19
C ASP A 49 16.27 2.72 -2.69
N PHE A 50 16.62 1.53 -2.20
CA PHE A 50 16.46 1.20 -0.79
C PHE A 50 17.60 1.74 0.07
N GLY A 51 18.80 1.94 -0.48
CA GLY A 51 19.95 2.48 0.26
C GLY A 51 20.26 1.70 1.55
N GLY A 52 20.07 0.38 1.54
CA GLY A 52 20.27 -0.50 2.70
C GLY A 52 19.10 -0.53 3.70
N ARG A 53 18.01 0.20 3.47
CA ARG A 53 16.84 0.23 4.37
C ARG A 53 15.93 -1.00 4.24
N ALA A 54 16.02 -1.73 3.13
CA ALA A 54 15.23 -2.95 2.91
C ALA A 54 15.97 -4.18 3.44
N SER A 55 15.27 -5.03 4.19
CA SER A 55 15.77 -6.33 4.66
C SER A 55 14.69 -7.40 4.47
N CYS A 56 15.09 -8.67 4.43
CA CYS A 56 14.14 -9.78 4.37
C CYS A 56 13.63 -10.08 5.78
N GLY A 57 12.30 -10.05 5.96
CA GLY A 57 11.65 -10.49 7.20
C GLY A 57 11.35 -11.99 7.15
N LEU A 58 10.20 -12.34 6.56
CA LEU A 58 9.73 -13.72 6.44
C LEU A 58 9.59 -14.12 4.97
N ASN A 59 9.99 -15.35 4.64
CA ASN A 59 9.65 -16.02 3.38
C ASN A 59 8.84 -17.28 3.70
N VAL A 60 7.57 -17.28 3.31
CA VAL A 60 6.59 -18.36 3.58
C VAL A 60 6.39 -19.31 2.40
N ILE A 61 6.97 -19.00 1.25
CA ILE A 61 6.76 -19.75 0.01
C ILE A 61 7.77 -20.90 -0.13
N SER A 62 8.85 -20.88 0.65
CA SER A 62 9.76 -22.01 0.81
C SER A 62 9.48 -22.73 2.13
N GLY A 63 9.21 -24.02 2.10
CA GLY A 63 9.23 -24.88 3.30
C GLY A 63 10.63 -25.06 3.91
N LEU A 64 11.45 -24.01 4.02
CA LEU A 64 12.81 -24.04 4.55
C LEU A 64 13.15 -22.72 5.25
N VAL A 65 13.59 -22.86 6.50
CA VAL A 65 14.26 -21.87 7.33
C VAL A 65 15.58 -21.43 6.66
N THR A 66 15.80 -20.11 6.60
CA THR A 66 17.00 -19.29 6.25
C THR A 66 18.29 -19.93 5.69
N VAL A 67 18.76 -19.47 4.50
CA VAL A 67 20.18 -19.18 4.13
C VAL A 67 20.27 -18.33 2.83
N PRO A 68 21.38 -17.59 2.55
CA PRO A 68 21.37 -16.32 1.80
C PRO A 68 21.24 -16.50 0.28
N MET A 69 20.42 -15.67 -0.36
CA MET A 69 20.23 -15.72 -1.82
C MET A 69 21.04 -14.63 -2.53
N TRP A 70 22.13 -15.03 -3.18
CA TRP A 70 22.83 -14.31 -4.26
C TRP A 70 23.40 -15.33 -5.27
N PRO A 71 23.40 -15.09 -6.59
CA PRO A 71 22.38 -14.48 -7.42
C PRO A 71 21.85 -15.47 -8.49
N GLY A 72 20.63 -15.24 -8.96
CA GLY A 72 20.23 -15.75 -10.28
C GLY A 72 19.42 -17.05 -10.25
N GLN A 73 18.21 -16.95 -9.72
CA GLN A 73 16.99 -17.41 -10.39
C GLN A 73 15.81 -17.04 -9.50
N TRP A 74 15.18 -15.91 -9.83
CA TRP A 74 13.88 -15.54 -9.27
C TRP A 74 12.82 -16.00 -10.25
N GLU A 75 12.31 -17.21 -10.08
CA GLU A 75 10.93 -17.48 -10.49
C GLU A 75 10.06 -16.91 -9.38
N GLY A 76 9.73 -15.62 -9.48
CA GLY A 76 8.85 -14.96 -8.52
C GLY A 76 7.56 -15.75 -8.45
N VAL A 77 7.28 -16.35 -7.30
CA VAL A 77 6.03 -17.07 -7.08
C VAL A 77 4.92 -16.03 -7.09
N ARG A 78 4.05 -16.11 -8.11
CA ARG A 78 2.97 -15.15 -8.34
C ARG A 78 1.69 -15.47 -7.57
N GLU A 79 1.68 -16.62 -6.89
CA GLU A 79 0.51 -17.17 -6.20
C GLU A 79 0.92 -17.66 -4.80
N GLY A 80 0.29 -17.13 -3.77
CA GLY A 80 0.43 -17.58 -2.39
C GLY A 80 -0.89 -18.14 -1.89
N SER A 81 -0.84 -19.03 -0.90
CA SER A 81 -2.05 -19.51 -0.24
C SER A 81 -2.54 -18.52 0.83
N LEU A 82 -3.81 -18.62 1.21
CA LEU A 82 -4.33 -17.89 2.39
C LEU A 82 -3.50 -18.22 3.64
N ALA A 83 -3.06 -19.47 3.81
CA ALA A 83 -2.22 -19.88 4.93
C ALA A 83 -0.87 -19.14 4.94
N ASN A 84 -0.31 -18.81 3.78
CA ASN A 84 0.91 -18.00 3.69
C ASN A 84 0.66 -16.56 4.16
N ALA A 85 -0.48 -15.97 3.78
CA ALA A 85 -0.85 -14.63 4.22
C ALA A 85 -1.08 -14.57 5.73
N LEU A 86 -1.75 -15.56 6.30
CA LEU A 86 -1.99 -15.67 7.75
C LEU A 86 -0.68 -15.81 8.54
N GLN A 87 0.25 -16.67 8.09
CA GLN A 87 1.58 -16.77 8.70
C GLN A 87 2.36 -15.45 8.64
N GLY A 88 2.23 -14.70 7.55
CA GLY A 88 2.81 -13.36 7.46
C GLY A 88 2.23 -12.41 8.50
N LEU A 89 0.90 -12.43 8.72
CA LEU A 89 0.25 -11.60 9.72
C LEU A 89 0.73 -11.96 11.13
N GLU A 90 0.75 -13.25 11.47
CA GLU A 90 1.26 -13.75 12.76
C GLU A 90 2.68 -13.24 13.02
N TYR A 91 3.57 -13.34 12.03
CA TYR A 91 4.93 -12.84 12.15
C TYR A 91 5.00 -11.34 12.46
N VAL A 92 4.23 -10.49 11.78
CA VAL A 92 4.26 -9.04 12.06
C VAL A 92 3.65 -8.73 13.42
N ARG A 93 2.62 -9.45 13.84
CA ARG A 93 2.03 -9.31 15.18
C ARG A 93 3.03 -9.68 16.27
N ASP A 94 3.82 -10.73 16.07
CA ASP A 94 4.92 -11.08 16.98
C ASP A 94 6.00 -9.98 17.04
N GLN A 95 6.34 -9.39 15.88
CA GLN A 95 7.25 -8.23 15.86
C GLN A 95 6.68 -7.03 16.62
N LYS A 96 5.38 -6.77 16.49
CA LYS A 96 4.68 -5.70 17.20
C LYS A 96 4.66 -5.94 18.71
N LEU A 97 4.43 -7.18 19.14
CA LEU A 97 4.48 -7.57 20.54
C LEU A 97 5.89 -7.39 21.12
N ALA A 98 6.93 -7.76 20.37
CA ALA A 98 8.32 -7.57 20.78
C ALA A 98 8.76 -6.09 20.78
N ASN A 99 8.16 -5.26 19.93
CA ASN A 99 8.52 -3.85 19.75
C ASN A 99 7.28 -2.94 19.85
N PRO A 100 6.63 -2.87 21.03
CA PRO A 100 5.31 -2.25 21.17
C PRO A 100 5.30 -0.76 20.79
N SER A 101 6.40 -0.05 21.05
CA SER A 101 6.54 1.38 20.73
C SER A 101 6.91 1.67 19.28
N THR A 102 7.23 0.66 18.46
CA THR A 102 7.56 0.90 17.06
C THR A 102 6.28 1.00 16.23
N PRO A 103 6.07 2.09 15.47
CA PRO A 103 4.96 2.18 14.53
C PRO A 103 5.17 1.20 13.37
N MET A 104 4.10 0.52 12.98
CA MET A 104 4.15 -0.52 11.93
C MET A 104 3.03 -0.32 10.91
N VAL A 105 3.39 -0.46 9.64
CA VAL A 105 2.45 -0.46 8.51
C VAL A 105 2.63 -1.75 7.73
N ILE A 106 1.54 -2.43 7.38
CA ILE A 106 1.53 -3.55 6.45
C ILE A 106 0.95 -3.06 5.12
N ASN A 107 1.67 -3.31 4.02
CA ASN A 107 1.19 -3.12 2.66
C ASN A 107 0.92 -4.50 2.03
N MET A 108 -0.33 -4.79 1.71
CA MET A 108 -0.74 -6.03 1.05
C MET A 108 -1.26 -5.73 -0.36
N SER A 109 -0.36 -5.85 -1.34
CA SER A 109 -0.67 -5.60 -2.74
C SER A 109 -1.22 -6.84 -3.47
N LEU A 110 -2.06 -7.60 -2.76
CA LEU A 110 -2.66 -8.85 -3.18
C LEU A 110 -4.19 -8.79 -3.09
N ALA A 111 -4.87 -9.63 -3.86
CA ALA A 111 -6.32 -9.80 -3.77
C ALA A 111 -6.68 -11.25 -4.10
N GLY A 112 -7.62 -11.82 -3.35
CA GLY A 112 -8.15 -13.16 -3.56
C GLY A 112 -9.66 -13.19 -3.34
N GLU A 113 -10.24 -14.39 -3.40
CA GLU A 113 -11.65 -14.58 -3.06
C GLU A 113 -11.95 -14.13 -1.63
N TYR A 114 -13.21 -13.78 -1.37
CA TYR A 114 -13.65 -13.41 -0.03
C TYR A 114 -13.38 -14.55 0.97
N SER A 115 -12.77 -14.19 2.11
CA SER A 115 -12.53 -15.11 3.22
C SER A 115 -12.82 -14.40 4.54
N GLU A 116 -13.81 -14.89 5.28
CA GLU A 116 -14.16 -14.38 6.60
C GLU A 116 -12.99 -14.54 7.59
N ALA A 117 -12.38 -15.73 7.63
CA ALA A 117 -11.22 -16.02 8.46
C ALA A 117 -10.04 -15.07 8.18
N PHE A 118 -9.81 -14.72 6.91
CA PHE A 118 -8.76 -13.75 6.59
C PHE A 118 -9.11 -12.35 7.07
N ASN A 119 -10.36 -11.93 6.90
CA ASN A 119 -10.81 -10.64 7.37
C ASN A 119 -10.68 -10.54 8.90
N GLU A 120 -11.12 -11.55 9.65
CA GLU A 120 -10.96 -11.60 11.12
C GLU A 120 -9.51 -11.51 11.56
N ALA A 121 -8.58 -12.19 10.87
CA ALA A 121 -7.15 -12.08 11.17
C ALA A 121 -6.62 -10.65 10.93
N LEU A 122 -7.11 -9.96 9.91
CA LEU A 122 -6.77 -8.56 9.64
C LEU A 122 -7.37 -7.62 10.69
N GLU A 123 -8.61 -7.84 11.11
CA GLU A 123 -9.22 -7.09 12.20
C GLU A 123 -8.39 -7.20 13.49
N ALA A 124 -7.95 -8.42 13.83
CA ALA A 124 -7.07 -8.65 14.98
C ALA A 124 -5.69 -7.98 14.82
N THR A 125 -5.13 -7.98 13.61
CA THR A 125 -3.86 -7.32 13.31
C THR A 125 -3.97 -5.80 13.50
N VAL A 126 -5.07 -5.20 13.05
CA VAL A 126 -5.31 -3.76 13.24
C VAL A 126 -5.57 -3.42 14.71
N ALA A 127 -6.24 -4.31 15.44
CA ALA A 127 -6.46 -4.15 16.87
C ALA A 127 -5.16 -4.14 17.70
N ASP A 128 -4.08 -4.78 17.22
CA ASP A 128 -2.74 -4.70 17.82
C ASP A 128 -2.01 -3.37 17.53
N GLY A 129 -2.70 -2.41 16.88
CA GLY A 129 -2.17 -1.08 16.59
C GLY A 129 -1.32 -1.02 15.31
N ILE A 130 -1.46 -1.99 14.41
CA ILE A 130 -0.76 -2.02 13.12
C ILE A 130 -1.66 -1.41 12.04
N VAL A 131 -1.15 -0.46 11.27
CA VAL A 131 -1.91 0.08 10.12
C VAL A 131 -1.82 -0.91 8.96
N VAL A 132 -2.95 -1.37 8.45
CA VAL A 132 -2.98 -2.33 7.33
C VAL A 132 -3.59 -1.68 6.09
N VAL A 133 -2.80 -1.59 5.03
CA VAL A 133 -3.18 -0.99 3.74
C VAL A 133 -3.22 -2.08 2.69
N VAL A 134 -4.32 -2.16 1.94
CA VAL A 134 -4.58 -3.28 1.02
C VAL A 134 -5.02 -2.81 -0.36
N ALA A 135 -4.72 -3.59 -1.39
CA ALA A 135 -5.21 -3.34 -2.74
C ALA A 135 -6.70 -3.73 -2.87
N ALA A 136 -7.52 -2.88 -3.48
CA ALA A 136 -8.94 -3.17 -3.69
C ALA A 136 -9.20 -4.32 -4.69
N GLY A 137 -8.23 -4.64 -5.56
CA GLY A 137 -8.31 -5.65 -6.60
C GLY A 137 -8.53 -5.08 -8.01
N ASN A 138 -8.21 -5.89 -9.04
CA ASN A 138 -8.11 -5.45 -10.44
C ASN A 138 -9.16 -6.10 -11.36
N PHE A 139 -10.37 -6.33 -10.86
CA PHE A 139 -11.39 -7.11 -11.57
C PHE A 139 -12.52 -6.26 -12.16
N PHE A 140 -12.51 -4.93 -11.92
CA PHE A 140 -13.63 -4.04 -12.18
C PHE A 140 -14.94 -4.61 -11.61
N ARG A 141 -14.90 -4.97 -10.31
CA ARG A 141 -16.02 -5.52 -9.54
C ARG A 141 -16.13 -4.82 -8.20
N ASN A 142 -17.20 -5.14 -7.47
CA ASN A 142 -17.37 -4.69 -6.09
C ASN A 142 -16.25 -5.27 -5.19
N ALA A 143 -15.44 -4.41 -4.59
CA ALA A 143 -14.31 -4.77 -3.73
C ALA A 143 -14.74 -5.61 -2.52
N CYS A 144 -15.99 -5.46 -2.05
CA CYS A 144 -16.53 -6.23 -0.92
C CYS A 144 -16.63 -7.75 -1.19
N ARG A 145 -16.41 -8.21 -2.43
CA ARG A 145 -16.40 -9.64 -2.80
C ARG A 145 -15.01 -10.28 -2.72
N TYR A 146 -14.00 -9.53 -2.28
CA TYR A 146 -12.61 -9.95 -2.29
C TYR A 146 -11.97 -9.68 -0.95
N SER A 147 -11.11 -10.58 -0.50
CA SER A 147 -10.24 -10.35 0.66
C SER A 147 -8.80 -10.11 0.17
N PRO A 148 -8.04 -9.22 0.84
CA PRO A 148 -8.34 -8.54 2.10
C PRO A 148 -9.22 -7.28 1.99
N ALA A 149 -9.59 -6.84 0.78
CA ALA A 149 -10.29 -5.58 0.54
C ALA A 149 -11.66 -5.43 1.25
N ALA A 150 -12.32 -6.54 1.61
CA ALA A 150 -13.60 -6.53 2.31
C ALA A 150 -13.50 -6.44 3.84
N ALA A 151 -12.29 -6.56 4.42
CA ALA A 151 -12.07 -6.33 5.84
C ALA A 151 -12.41 -4.86 6.19
N LYS A 152 -12.94 -4.62 7.39
CA LYS A 152 -13.51 -3.31 7.77
C LYS A 152 -12.47 -2.37 8.38
N SER A 153 -11.50 -2.91 9.12
CA SER A 153 -10.49 -2.09 9.80
C SER A 153 -9.23 -1.86 8.96
N VAL A 154 -9.14 -2.45 7.76
CA VAL A 154 -8.05 -2.16 6.81
C VAL A 154 -8.36 -0.91 6.00
N ILE A 155 -7.34 -0.33 5.37
CA ILE A 155 -7.47 0.76 4.42
C ILE A 155 -7.40 0.18 3.00
N SER A 156 -8.56 0.06 2.36
CA SER A 156 -8.69 -0.53 1.02
C SER A 156 -8.53 0.51 -0.08
N VAL A 157 -7.56 0.28 -0.97
CA VAL A 157 -7.06 1.27 -1.92
C VAL A 157 -7.45 0.95 -3.35
N GLY A 158 -8.28 1.80 -3.93
CA GLY A 158 -8.59 1.82 -5.35
C GLY A 158 -7.50 2.54 -6.17
N ALA A 159 -7.47 2.30 -7.48
CA ALA A 159 -6.47 2.89 -8.37
C ALA A 159 -7.06 3.99 -9.26
N THR A 160 -6.31 5.09 -9.42
CA THR A 160 -6.55 6.09 -10.46
C THR A 160 -5.50 6.05 -11.56
N ALA A 161 -5.93 6.47 -12.75
CA ALA A 161 -5.07 6.92 -13.83
C ALA A 161 -4.91 8.45 -13.79
N ARG A 162 -4.20 9.00 -14.78
CA ARG A 162 -4.06 10.46 -14.93
C ARG A 162 -5.43 11.14 -15.04
N TYR A 163 -5.47 12.44 -14.72
CA TYR A 163 -6.67 13.29 -14.72
C TYR A 163 -7.76 12.88 -13.72
N ASP A 164 -7.34 12.22 -12.64
CA ASP A 164 -8.17 11.76 -11.51
C ASP A 164 -9.24 10.75 -11.90
N MET A 165 -9.06 10.07 -13.04
CA MET A 165 -9.96 9.02 -13.47
C MET A 165 -9.70 7.74 -12.69
N MET A 166 -10.73 7.12 -12.13
CA MET A 166 -10.64 5.75 -11.64
C MET A 166 -10.10 4.85 -12.76
N GLY A 167 -9.20 3.91 -12.46
CA GLY A 167 -8.73 2.95 -13.46
C GLY A 167 -9.85 1.99 -13.87
N LEU A 168 -10.01 1.70 -15.16
CA LEU A 168 -11.00 0.72 -15.66
C LEU A 168 -10.79 -0.71 -15.15
N PHE A 169 -9.63 -1.00 -14.57
CA PHE A 169 -9.33 -2.26 -13.90
C PHE A 169 -9.68 -2.22 -12.40
N SER A 170 -9.75 -1.04 -11.78
CA SER A 170 -9.90 -0.91 -10.33
C SER A 170 -11.25 -1.48 -9.89
N ASN A 171 -11.23 -2.29 -8.84
CA ASN A 171 -12.43 -2.54 -8.06
C ASN A 171 -12.97 -1.26 -7.44
N TYR A 172 -14.25 -1.30 -7.07
CA TYR A 172 -15.04 -0.16 -6.63
C TYR A 172 -16.03 -0.56 -5.53
N GLY A 173 -16.82 0.40 -5.05
CA GLY A 173 -17.89 0.20 -4.07
C GLY A 173 -17.48 0.62 -2.66
N LYS A 174 -18.37 0.33 -1.70
CA LYS A 174 -18.27 0.81 -0.31
C LYS A 174 -17.09 0.24 0.50
N CYS A 175 -16.46 -0.85 0.04
CA CYS A 175 -15.26 -1.42 0.66
C CYS A 175 -13.98 -0.90 0.01
N VAL A 176 -14.07 0.16 -0.80
CA VAL A 176 -12.90 0.99 -1.14
C VAL A 176 -13.00 2.20 -0.25
N ASP A 177 -11.90 2.58 0.40
CA ASP A 177 -11.87 3.69 1.35
C ASP A 177 -11.33 4.97 0.68
N ILE A 178 -10.26 4.79 -0.10
CA ILE A 178 -9.51 5.85 -0.75
C ILE A 178 -8.94 5.37 -2.09
N PHE A 179 -8.67 6.30 -2.98
CA PHE A 179 -7.94 6.06 -4.21
C PHE A 179 -6.55 6.67 -4.14
N ALA A 180 -5.62 6.05 -4.87
CA ALA A 180 -4.30 6.61 -5.13
C ALA A 180 -3.85 6.31 -6.57
N PRO A 181 -2.83 7.02 -7.09
CA PRO A 181 -2.26 6.75 -8.40
C PRO A 181 -1.84 5.29 -8.57
N GLY A 182 -2.45 4.59 -9.53
CA GLY A 182 -2.21 3.16 -9.75
C GLY A 182 -1.98 2.76 -11.21
N ALA A 183 -2.14 3.67 -12.17
CA ALA A 183 -1.85 3.37 -13.58
C ALA A 183 -0.49 3.91 -14.03
N ARG A 184 0.30 3.05 -14.71
CA ARG A 184 1.60 3.40 -15.31
C ARG A 184 2.58 4.03 -14.30
N ILE A 185 2.57 3.52 -13.08
CA ILE A 185 3.45 3.94 -11.97
C ILE A 185 4.83 3.36 -12.20
N LEU A 186 5.85 4.22 -12.17
CA LEU A 186 7.26 3.84 -12.28
C LEU A 186 7.80 3.57 -10.88
N SER A 187 8.51 2.45 -10.69
CA SER A 187 9.21 2.13 -9.44
C SER A 187 10.41 1.22 -9.73
N ALA A 188 11.11 0.78 -8.68
CA ALA A 188 12.21 -0.17 -8.75
C ALA A 188 11.77 -1.51 -9.38
N GLY A 189 12.62 -2.05 -10.23
CA GLY A 189 12.49 -3.39 -10.83
C GLY A 189 13.36 -4.41 -10.10
N HIS A 190 13.03 -5.69 -10.22
CA HIS A 190 13.74 -6.75 -9.49
C HIS A 190 14.92 -7.38 -10.27
N THR A 191 15.12 -7.01 -11.54
CA THR A 191 16.08 -7.71 -12.42
C THR A 191 17.53 -7.39 -12.13
N ARG A 192 17.84 -6.18 -11.63
CA ARG A 192 19.17 -5.70 -11.21
C ARG A 192 19.02 -4.51 -10.24
N ASP A 193 20.13 -4.03 -9.67
CA ASP A 193 20.11 -3.06 -8.56
C ASP A 193 19.74 -1.61 -8.96
N ASP A 194 19.64 -1.32 -10.25
CA ASP A 194 19.22 -0.03 -10.81
C ASP A 194 18.00 -0.18 -11.75
N ALA A 195 17.38 -1.36 -11.76
CA ALA A 195 16.27 -1.64 -12.67
C ALA A 195 15.07 -0.76 -12.33
N VAL A 196 14.36 -0.30 -13.36
CA VAL A 196 13.06 0.33 -13.17
C VAL A 196 12.01 -0.45 -13.94
N ASP A 197 10.80 -0.47 -13.41
CA ASP A 197 9.66 -1.07 -14.06
C ASP A 197 8.42 -0.19 -13.92
N ARG A 198 7.56 -0.22 -14.95
CA ARG A 198 6.34 0.56 -15.01
C ARG A 198 5.15 -0.38 -15.00
N LYS A 199 4.38 -0.36 -13.91
CA LYS A 199 3.23 -1.25 -13.72
C LYS A 199 1.93 -0.49 -13.52
N THR A 200 0.83 -1.23 -13.64
CA THR A 200 -0.54 -0.73 -13.49
C THR A 200 -1.31 -1.71 -12.62
N GLY A 201 -2.01 -1.20 -11.61
CA GLY A 201 -2.85 -1.99 -10.72
C GLY A 201 -3.17 -1.26 -9.42
N THR A 202 -4.17 -1.76 -8.68
CA THR A 202 -4.41 -1.37 -7.28
C THR A 202 -3.21 -1.71 -6.39
N SER A 203 -2.43 -2.74 -6.75
CA SER A 203 -1.11 -3.04 -6.18
C SER A 203 -0.09 -1.89 -6.31
N MET A 204 -0.24 -0.99 -7.29
CA MET A 204 0.61 0.20 -7.40
C MET A 204 0.03 1.42 -6.66
N ALA A 205 -1.28 1.44 -6.43
CA ALA A 205 -1.95 2.49 -5.65
C ALA A 205 -1.73 2.28 -4.14
N CYS A 206 -1.88 1.04 -3.67
CA CYS A 206 -1.69 0.59 -2.29
C CYS A 206 -0.41 1.17 -1.62
N PRO A 207 0.80 1.06 -2.21
CA PRO A 207 2.03 1.55 -1.58
C PRO A 207 2.10 3.08 -1.44
N HIS A 208 1.37 3.86 -2.24
CA HIS A 208 1.31 5.32 -2.00
C HIS A 208 0.62 5.63 -0.68
N VAL A 209 -0.47 4.92 -0.37
CA VAL A 209 -1.22 5.08 0.89
C VAL A 209 -0.41 4.52 2.07
N ALA A 210 0.29 3.40 1.89
CA ALA A 210 1.18 2.87 2.93
C ALA A 210 2.34 3.83 3.25
N GLY A 211 2.92 4.47 2.24
CA GLY A 211 3.93 5.52 2.43
C GLY A 211 3.39 6.73 3.19
N ALA A 212 2.19 7.21 2.84
CA ALA A 212 1.54 8.29 3.56
C ALA A 212 1.24 7.93 5.03
N ALA A 213 0.75 6.72 5.30
CA ALA A 213 0.54 6.23 6.66
C ALA A 213 1.85 6.21 7.47
N ALA A 214 2.96 5.80 6.86
CA ALA A 214 4.27 5.87 7.51
C ALA A 214 4.73 7.31 7.80
N MET A 215 4.40 8.27 6.93
CA MET A 215 4.68 9.68 7.18
C MET A 215 3.87 10.23 8.38
N TYR A 216 2.59 9.85 8.52
CA TYR A 216 1.81 10.21 9.71
C TYR A 216 2.37 9.58 10.98
N LEU A 217 2.74 8.31 10.94
CA LEU A 217 3.30 7.60 12.09
C LEU A 217 4.71 8.08 12.47
N GLN A 218 5.46 8.69 11.55
CA GLN A 218 6.69 9.40 11.93
C GLN A 218 6.37 10.64 12.77
N ALA A 219 5.38 11.42 12.35
CA ALA A 219 4.97 12.63 13.05
C ALA A 219 4.29 12.33 14.40
N HIS A 220 3.53 11.24 14.45
CA HIS A 220 2.71 10.84 15.58
C HIS A 220 2.88 9.33 15.87
N PRO A 221 4.01 8.92 16.48
CA PRO A 221 4.35 7.51 16.64
C PRO A 221 3.43 6.73 17.60
N ASP A 222 2.62 7.42 18.39
CA ASP A 222 1.63 6.88 19.32
C ASP A 222 0.20 6.79 18.75
N TRP A 223 -0.02 7.25 17.52
CA TRP A 223 -1.34 7.18 16.91
C TRP A 223 -1.80 5.76 16.62
N THR A 224 -3.08 5.52 16.91
CA THR A 224 -3.79 4.30 16.53
C THR A 224 -4.06 4.25 15.02
N PRO A 225 -4.31 3.06 14.44
CA PRO A 225 -4.69 2.94 13.04
C PRO A 225 -5.92 3.78 12.65
N ALA A 226 -6.89 3.90 13.57
CA ALA A 226 -8.08 4.72 13.36
C ALA A 226 -7.74 6.21 13.25
N GLN A 227 -6.83 6.74 14.09
CA GLN A 227 -6.38 8.14 14.02
C GLN A 227 -5.60 8.43 12.73
N VAL A 228 -4.73 7.50 12.32
CA VAL A 228 -4.01 7.60 11.03
C VAL A 228 -5.01 7.63 9.86
N TRP A 229 -6.03 6.77 9.88
CA TRP A 229 -7.08 6.78 8.86
C TRP A 229 -7.94 8.06 8.88
N GLU A 230 -8.31 8.56 10.06
CA GLU A 230 -9.06 9.80 10.20
C GLU A 230 -8.31 11.00 9.61
N ALA A 231 -7.01 11.11 9.91
CA ALA A 231 -6.15 12.14 9.35
C ALA A 231 -6.03 12.03 7.82
N MET A 232 -5.77 10.83 7.28
CA MET A 232 -5.69 10.62 5.83
C MET A 232 -7.01 10.91 5.11
N SER A 233 -8.13 10.43 5.66
CA SER A 233 -9.45 10.55 5.03
C SER A 233 -9.97 11.98 5.05
N SER A 234 -9.70 12.75 6.10
CA SER A 234 -10.07 14.16 6.21
C SER A 234 -9.28 15.07 5.27
N GLN A 235 -8.02 14.74 4.98
CA GLN A 235 -7.17 15.52 4.06
C GLN A 235 -7.35 15.11 2.58
N SER A 236 -7.99 13.97 2.32
CA SER A 236 -8.21 13.50 0.95
C SER A 236 -9.09 14.47 0.14
N ILE A 237 -8.82 14.59 -1.16
CA ILE A 237 -9.63 15.42 -2.06
C ILE A 237 -10.76 14.63 -2.70
N GLY A 238 -11.98 15.19 -2.69
CA GLY A 238 -13.19 14.61 -3.28
C GLY A 238 -13.25 14.62 -4.81
N LYS A 239 -12.14 14.37 -5.52
CA LYS A 239 -11.99 14.65 -6.96
C LYS A 239 -11.99 13.43 -7.89
N VAL A 240 -11.97 12.21 -7.35
CA VAL A 240 -11.93 10.99 -8.20
C VAL A 240 -13.14 10.99 -9.14
N LYS A 241 -12.89 10.86 -10.44
CA LYS A 241 -13.91 10.79 -11.49
C LYS A 241 -14.21 9.32 -11.77
N THR A 242 -15.50 9.00 -11.80
CA THR A 242 -16.01 7.66 -12.12
C THR A 242 -16.70 7.67 -13.48
N TYR A 243 -16.78 6.51 -14.13
CA TYR A 243 -17.35 6.36 -15.47
C TYR A 243 -18.88 6.28 -15.48
N LEU A 244 -19.49 5.89 -14.36
CA LEU A 244 -20.92 5.65 -14.25
C LEU A 244 -21.45 6.26 -12.95
N LEU A 245 -22.62 6.90 -13.03
CA LEU A 245 -23.43 7.29 -11.87
C LEU A 245 -23.77 6.07 -10.98
N SER A 246 -23.73 4.85 -11.54
CA SER A 246 -24.09 3.58 -10.89
C SER A 246 -22.99 2.96 -10.01
N LEU A 247 -21.79 3.55 -9.90
CA LEU A 247 -20.79 3.13 -8.90
C LEU A 247 -21.13 3.65 -7.48
N VAL A 248 -22.42 3.64 -7.15
CA VAL A 248 -23.01 4.14 -5.91
C VAL A 248 -22.29 3.54 -4.71
N GLY A 249 -21.89 4.41 -3.77
CA GLY A 249 -21.19 4.02 -2.56
C GLY A 249 -19.66 3.94 -2.68
N THR A 250 -19.09 4.11 -3.88
CA THR A 250 -17.63 4.26 -4.02
C THR A 250 -17.22 5.67 -3.56
N PRO A 251 -16.34 5.83 -2.56
CA PRO A 251 -15.91 7.16 -2.14
C PRO A 251 -15.07 7.82 -3.22
N ARG A 252 -15.16 9.15 -3.31
CA ARG A 252 -14.41 9.95 -4.29
C ARG A 252 -13.14 10.56 -3.70
N ARG A 253 -12.56 9.92 -2.69
CA ARG A 253 -11.38 10.36 -1.95
C ARG A 253 -10.12 10.00 -2.72
N LEU A 254 -9.29 10.98 -3.06
CA LEU A 254 -7.95 10.77 -3.59
C LEU A 254 -6.93 11.17 -2.53
N LEU A 255 -5.91 10.32 -2.33
CA LEU A 255 -4.83 10.53 -1.38
C LEU A 255 -4.20 11.93 -1.52
N GLN A 256 -3.89 12.54 -0.37
CA GLN A 256 -3.10 13.76 -0.26
C GLN A 256 -2.00 13.62 0.80
N THR A 257 -0.82 14.19 0.54
CA THR A 257 0.35 14.16 1.46
C THR A 257 0.86 15.56 1.83
N SER A 258 0.28 16.62 1.27
CA SER A 258 0.76 18.01 1.44
C SER A 258 0.61 18.57 2.86
N LEU A 259 -0.33 18.03 3.63
CA LEU A 259 -0.67 18.49 4.99
C LEU A 259 -0.29 17.46 6.06
N ILE A 260 0.57 16.50 5.74
CA ILE A 260 1.13 15.60 6.75
C ILE A 260 2.11 16.42 7.57
N ALA A 261 1.82 16.58 8.86
CA ALA A 261 2.62 17.33 9.81
C ALA A 261 2.82 16.51 11.06
#